data_AF-A0A9W7UY52-F1
#
_entry.id   AF-A0A9W7UY52-F1
#
_cell.length_a   1.000
_cell.length_b   1.000
_cell.length_c   1.000
_cell.angle_alpha   90.00
_cell.angle_beta   90.00
_cell.angle_gamma   90.00
#
_symmetry.space_group_name_H-M   'P 1'
#
loop_
_entity.id
_entity.type
_entity.pdbx_description
1 polymer ?
#
loop_
_entity_poly.entity_id
_entity_poly.type
_entity_poly.pdbx_seq_one_letter_code
_entity_poly.pdbx_strand_id
1 'polypeptide(L)'
;MENQKWLFNEQEDLCSHGEIYLNVAGTIITRTGMDEEWGISESALALLRTLDKEYICDIENEEGLILHGCGTMLMLGCPISIHWTINHIGENVSLKDFVKVISTNQKAIYYEGLHIELNENEYRKQIVSFALQAKELFNKSSEKIISNEFERSMYTDFWTEYDYLLNKYK
;
A
#
# COMPACT_ATOMS: atom_id res chain seq x y z
N MET A 1 9.31 2.67 -5.89
CA MET A 1 8.19 2.33 -6.79
C MET A 1 8.69 2.48 -8.20
N GLU A 2 8.34 1.54 -9.06
CA GLU A 2 8.74 1.52 -10.46
C GLU A 2 7.53 1.16 -11.32
N ASN A 3 7.53 1.62 -12.57
CA ASN A 3 6.52 1.26 -13.58
C ASN A 3 5.05 1.50 -13.16
N GLN A 4 4.77 2.55 -12.38
CA GLN A 4 3.40 2.90 -12.00
C GLN A 4 2.56 3.27 -13.25
N LYS A 5 1.40 2.65 -13.40
CA LYS A 5 0.51 2.75 -14.56
C LYS A 5 -0.96 2.45 -14.19
N TRP A 6 -1.83 2.65 -15.17
CA TRP A 6 -3.21 2.14 -15.17
C TRP A 6 -3.21 0.67 -15.65
N LEU A 7 -4.18 -0.14 -15.22
CA LEU A 7 -4.28 -1.54 -15.65
C LEU A 7 -4.78 -1.65 -17.09
N PHE A 8 -5.81 -0.88 -17.42
CA PHE A 8 -6.52 -0.96 -18.70
C PHE A 8 -6.76 0.42 -19.30
N ASN A 9 -7.47 1.29 -18.58
CA ASN A 9 -7.92 2.58 -19.10
C ASN A 9 -7.77 3.66 -18.03
N GLU A 10 -7.04 4.72 -18.36
CA GLU A 10 -6.83 5.86 -17.46
C GLU A 10 -8.12 6.47 -16.92
N GLN A 11 -9.17 6.58 -17.72
CA GLN A 11 -10.40 7.25 -17.29
C GLN A 11 -11.26 6.34 -16.39
N GLU A 12 -11.19 5.02 -16.57
CA GLU A 12 -12.05 4.07 -15.86
C GLU A 12 -11.35 3.46 -14.63
N ASP A 13 -10.02 3.27 -14.69
CA ASP A 13 -9.25 2.69 -13.60
C ASP A 13 -9.20 3.64 -12.40
N LEU A 14 -9.74 3.18 -11.28
CA LEU A 14 -9.85 3.98 -10.06
C LEU A 14 -8.61 3.84 -9.15
N CYS A 15 -7.81 2.79 -9.36
CA CYS A 15 -6.53 2.58 -8.68
C CYS A 15 -5.38 2.42 -9.67
N SER A 16 -4.15 2.61 -9.18
CA SER A 16 -2.93 2.51 -9.99
C SER A 16 -2.09 1.31 -9.57
N HIS A 17 -1.31 0.81 -10.51
CA HIS A 17 -0.60 -0.47 -10.45
C HIS A 17 0.86 -0.31 -10.79
N GLY A 18 1.70 -1.21 -10.30
CA GLY A 18 3.11 -1.23 -10.67
C GLY A 18 3.95 -2.08 -9.73
N GLU A 19 5.25 -1.88 -9.80
CA GLU A 19 6.22 -2.64 -9.02
C GLU A 19 6.66 -1.84 -7.79
N ILE A 20 6.73 -2.53 -6.65
CA ILE A 20 7.18 -1.97 -5.38
C ILE A 20 8.52 -2.60 -5.02
N TYR A 21 9.49 -1.73 -4.71
CA TYR A 21 10.73 -2.13 -4.07
C TYR A 21 10.59 -1.99 -2.56
N LEU A 22 10.59 -3.12 -1.86
CA LEU A 22 10.53 -3.19 -0.40
C LEU A 22 11.74 -3.97 0.09
N ASN A 23 12.65 -3.27 0.77
CA ASN A 23 13.84 -3.83 1.40
C ASN A 23 13.81 -3.51 2.88
N VAL A 24 13.90 -4.55 3.70
CA VAL A 24 13.89 -4.45 5.15
C VAL A 24 15.16 -5.09 5.67
N ALA A 25 16.04 -4.29 6.27
CA ALA A 25 17.32 -4.75 6.84
C ALA A 25 18.16 -5.63 5.88
N GLY A 26 18.15 -5.32 4.57
CA GLY A 26 18.86 -6.08 3.53
C GLY A 26 18.07 -7.23 2.93
N THR A 27 16.90 -7.57 3.48
CA THR A 27 15.99 -8.59 2.94
C THR A 27 15.04 -7.95 1.93
N ILE A 28 15.10 -8.42 0.68
CA ILE A 28 14.20 -7.96 -0.39
C ILE A 28 12.91 -8.77 -0.32
N ILE A 29 11.80 -8.09 -0.03
CA ILE A 29 10.47 -8.70 0.03
C ILE A 29 9.80 -8.68 -1.35
N THR A 30 9.87 -7.55 -2.04
CA THR A 30 9.42 -7.36 -3.43
C THR A 30 10.38 -6.41 -4.15
N ARG A 31 10.55 -6.60 -5.46
CA ARG A 31 11.30 -5.70 -6.34
C ARG A 31 10.89 -5.92 -7.80
N THR A 32 11.29 -4.98 -8.65
CA THR A 32 11.18 -5.08 -10.10
C THR A 32 11.77 -6.38 -10.64
N GLY A 33 11.04 -7.00 -11.58
CA GLY A 33 11.45 -8.25 -12.23
C GLY A 33 11.17 -9.52 -11.43
N MET A 34 10.39 -9.45 -10.34
CA MET A 34 9.86 -10.64 -9.64
C MET A 34 8.55 -11.17 -10.22
N ASP A 35 8.03 -10.54 -11.29
CA ASP A 35 6.71 -10.84 -11.87
C ASP A 35 5.57 -10.64 -10.85
N GLU A 36 5.70 -9.58 -10.06
CA GLU A 36 4.76 -9.18 -9.00
C GLU A 36 4.25 -7.76 -9.31
N GLU A 37 2.94 -7.58 -9.40
CA GLU A 37 2.29 -6.29 -9.61
C GLU A 37 1.39 -5.97 -8.42
N TRP A 38 1.45 -4.71 -7.96
CA TRP A 38 0.80 -4.27 -6.73
C TRP A 38 -0.02 -2.99 -6.95
N GLY A 39 -1.09 -2.86 -6.18
CA GLY A 39 -1.98 -1.71 -6.11
C GLY A 39 -1.31 -0.58 -5.37
N ILE A 40 -0.60 0.27 -6.12
CA ILE A 40 0.25 1.34 -5.62
C ILE A 40 -0.52 2.34 -4.76
N SER A 41 -1.61 2.90 -5.28
CA SER A 41 -2.36 3.96 -4.60
C SER A 41 -3.03 3.44 -3.33
N GLU A 42 -3.56 2.22 -3.39
CA GLU A 42 -4.22 1.57 -2.26
C GLU A 42 -3.19 1.23 -1.16
N SER A 43 -2.04 0.69 -1.55
CA SER A 43 -0.92 0.44 -0.63
C SER A 43 -0.44 1.74 0.02
N ALA A 44 -0.38 2.84 -0.73
CA ALA A 44 0.01 4.14 -0.19
C ALA A 44 -0.97 4.63 0.88
N LEU A 45 -2.28 4.48 0.67
CA LEU A 45 -3.29 4.81 1.69
C LEU A 45 -3.17 3.90 2.92
N ALA A 46 -3.03 2.59 2.70
CA ALA A 46 -2.84 1.62 3.79
C ALA A 46 -1.63 1.99 4.66
N LEU A 47 -0.51 2.34 4.03
CA LEU A 47 0.70 2.81 4.73
C LEU A 47 0.48 4.16 5.42
N LEU A 48 -0.18 5.14 4.81
CA LEU A 48 -0.49 6.42 5.44
C LEU A 48 -1.28 6.24 6.75
N ARG A 49 -2.23 5.29 6.78
CA ARG A 49 -3.02 4.98 7.98
C ARG A 49 -2.17 4.47 9.14
N THR A 50 -1.00 3.92 8.87
CA THR A 50 -0.11 3.38 9.90
C THR A 50 0.78 4.44 10.56
N LEU A 51 0.72 5.70 10.11
CA LEU A 51 1.56 6.76 10.68
C LEU A 51 1.14 7.16 12.11
N ASP A 52 -0.11 6.93 12.50
CA ASP A 52 -0.61 7.10 13.88
C ASP A 52 -1.38 5.89 14.42
N LYS A 53 -1.44 4.81 13.65
CA LYS A 53 -2.09 3.57 14.07
C LYS A 53 -1.11 2.43 14.02
N GLU A 54 -1.18 1.60 15.05
CA GLU A 54 -0.59 0.27 15.00
C GLU A 54 -1.34 -0.59 13.99
N TYR A 55 -0.64 -1.58 13.47
CA TYR A 55 -1.21 -2.60 12.60
C TYR A 55 -0.63 -3.94 13.03
N ILE A 56 -1.48 -4.96 13.16
CA ILE A 56 -1.05 -6.31 13.54
C ILE A 56 -1.19 -7.18 12.31
N CYS A 57 -0.12 -7.92 11.96
CA CYS A 57 -0.19 -8.86 10.86
C CYS A 57 -1.18 -9.99 11.17
N ASP A 58 -2.31 -9.99 10.47
CA ASP A 58 -3.29 -11.08 10.47
C ASP A 58 -3.80 -11.29 9.04
N ILE A 59 -3.20 -12.26 8.33
CA ILE A 59 -3.50 -12.52 6.92
C ILE A 59 -4.91 -13.09 6.69
N GLU A 60 -5.62 -13.52 7.74
CA GLU A 60 -6.95 -14.11 7.64
C GLU A 60 -8.05 -13.08 7.90
N ASN A 61 -7.78 -12.09 8.77
CA ASN A 61 -8.80 -11.16 9.26
C ASN A 61 -8.54 -9.69 8.89
N GLU A 62 -7.32 -9.31 8.52
CA GLU A 62 -6.95 -7.92 8.24
C GLU A 62 -6.51 -7.74 6.78
N GLU A 63 -6.78 -6.55 6.23
CA GLU A 63 -6.25 -6.16 4.93
C GLU A 63 -4.73 -5.98 4.98
N GLY A 64 -4.05 -6.26 3.87
CA GLY A 64 -2.61 -6.06 3.76
C GLY A 64 -2.18 -4.59 3.71
N LEU A 65 -0.86 -4.37 3.81
CA LEU A 65 -0.24 -3.05 3.70
C LEU A 65 0.23 -2.76 2.29
N ILE A 66 0.77 -3.78 1.60
CA ILE A 66 0.93 -3.75 0.15
C ILE A 66 -0.16 -4.61 -0.44
N LEU A 67 -1.08 -3.97 -1.16
CA LEU A 67 -2.28 -4.60 -1.71
C LEU A 67 -2.01 -5.02 -3.15
N HIS A 68 -2.61 -6.12 -3.60
CA HIS A 68 -2.57 -6.52 -5.01
C HIS A 68 -3.21 -5.46 -5.92
N GLY A 69 -4.37 -4.93 -5.51
CA GLY A 69 -5.21 -4.03 -6.31
C GLY A 69 -5.73 -4.70 -7.59
N CYS A 70 -7.00 -4.54 -7.92
CA CYS A 70 -7.59 -5.24 -9.09
C CYS A 70 -8.32 -4.30 -10.06
N GLY A 71 -8.03 -2.99 -10.02
CA GLY A 71 -8.65 -1.97 -10.88
C GLY A 71 -9.87 -1.28 -10.28
N THR A 72 -10.45 -1.84 -9.22
CA THR A 72 -11.50 -1.22 -8.41
C THR A 72 -10.93 -0.71 -7.09
N MET A 73 -11.41 0.44 -6.60
CA MET A 73 -10.99 1.01 -5.33
C MET A 73 -11.38 0.13 -4.13
N LEU A 74 -10.41 -0.19 -3.28
CA LEU A 74 -10.58 -0.80 -1.95
C LEU A 74 -11.31 -2.15 -2.01
N MET A 75 -10.84 -3.07 -2.85
CA MET A 75 -11.29 -4.47 -2.86
C MET A 75 -10.99 -5.16 -1.53
N LEU A 76 -11.94 -5.08 -0.61
CA LEU A 76 -11.88 -5.79 0.66
C LEU A 76 -11.89 -7.31 0.42
N GLY A 77 -10.99 -8.03 1.07
CA GLY A 77 -10.94 -9.49 1.09
C GLY A 77 -10.10 -10.15 0.00
N CYS A 78 -9.23 -9.41 -0.71
CA CYS A 78 -8.22 -10.03 -1.56
C CYS A 78 -7.05 -10.54 -0.69
N PRO A 79 -6.75 -11.85 -0.65
CA PRO A 79 -5.67 -12.37 0.19
C PRO A 79 -4.28 -12.14 -0.39
N ILE A 80 -4.17 -11.58 -1.61
CA ILE A 80 -2.88 -11.31 -2.26
C ILE A 80 -2.38 -9.96 -1.75
N SER A 81 -1.35 -10.01 -0.92
CA SER A 81 -0.87 -8.85 -0.20
C SER A 81 0.45 -9.12 0.53
N ILE A 82 1.09 -8.04 0.98
CA ILE A 82 2.21 -8.08 1.92
C ILE A 82 1.75 -7.46 3.24
N HIS A 83 2.03 -8.16 4.32
CA HIS A 83 1.70 -7.79 5.70
C HIS A 83 2.97 -7.70 6.53
N TRP A 84 2.94 -6.87 7.55
CA TRP A 84 3.88 -6.89 8.69
C TRP A 84 3.26 -6.13 9.84
N THR A 85 3.53 -6.54 11.07
CA THR A 85 3.12 -5.83 12.28
C THR A 85 3.90 -4.52 12.41
N ILE A 86 3.21 -3.45 12.80
CA ILE A 86 3.72 -2.10 13.05
C ILE A 86 3.33 -1.70 14.47
N ASN A 87 4.32 -1.45 15.32
CA ASN A 87 4.14 -0.93 16.68
C ASN A 87 4.86 0.40 16.86
N HIS A 88 4.17 1.39 17.41
CA HIS A 88 4.76 2.70 17.74
C HIS A 88 5.25 2.67 19.19
N ILE A 89 6.56 2.78 19.39
CA ILE A 89 7.22 2.62 20.70
C ILE A 89 8.09 3.84 20.97
N GLY A 90 7.52 4.83 21.68
CA GLY A 90 8.21 6.09 21.94
C GLY A 90 8.49 6.85 20.65
N GLU A 91 9.76 7.15 20.36
CA GLU A 91 10.20 7.82 19.12
C GLU A 91 10.58 6.84 18.00
N ASN A 92 10.30 5.55 18.19
CA ASN A 92 10.65 4.49 17.25
C ASN A 92 9.39 3.75 16.78
N VAL A 93 9.52 3.10 15.63
CA VAL A 93 8.54 2.17 15.07
C VAL A 93 9.22 0.82 14.94
N SER A 94 8.60 -0.22 15.49
CA SER A 94 9.02 -1.62 15.33
C SER A 94 8.22 -2.26 14.20
N LEU A 95 8.91 -2.88 13.24
CA LEU A 95 8.32 -3.61 12.13
C LEU A 95 8.75 -5.08 12.22
N LYS A 96 7.79 -6.01 12.25
CA LYS A 96 8.05 -7.46 12.41
C LYS A 96 6.95 -8.29 11.77
N ASP A 97 7.06 -9.62 11.86
CA ASP A 97 6.03 -10.56 11.39
C ASP A 97 5.72 -10.38 9.90
N PHE A 98 6.75 -10.17 9.08
CA PHE A 98 6.57 -9.96 7.64
C PHE A 98 6.07 -11.22 6.95
N VAL A 99 5.00 -11.07 6.18
CA VAL A 99 4.36 -12.15 5.39
C VAL A 99 4.03 -11.63 4.01
N LYS A 100 4.32 -12.42 2.97
CA LYS A 100 3.94 -12.12 1.59
C LYS A 100 3.07 -13.24 1.03
N VAL A 101 1.93 -12.89 0.45
CA VAL A 101 1.03 -13.77 -0.28
C VAL A 101 0.94 -13.28 -1.72
N ILE A 102 1.41 -14.09 -2.66
CA ILE A 102 1.50 -13.69 -4.09
C ILE A 102 0.39 -14.28 -4.96
N SER A 103 -0.33 -15.30 -4.49
CA SER A 103 -1.50 -15.83 -5.19
C SER A 103 -2.40 -16.61 -4.25
N THR A 104 -3.66 -16.79 -4.62
CA THR A 104 -4.66 -17.59 -3.89
C THR A 104 -4.36 -19.09 -3.87
N ASN A 105 -3.47 -19.57 -4.73
CA ASN A 105 -3.14 -20.98 -4.90
C ASN A 105 -1.79 -21.36 -4.27
N GLN A 106 -1.05 -20.39 -3.74
CA GLN A 106 0.27 -20.60 -3.16
C GLN A 106 0.25 -20.34 -1.65
N LYS A 107 1.16 -21.00 -0.94
CA LYS A 107 1.33 -20.75 0.50
C LYS A 107 1.97 -19.38 0.72
N ALA A 108 1.59 -18.74 1.81
CA ALA A 108 2.24 -17.53 2.28
C ALA A 108 3.74 -17.75 2.52
N ILE A 109 4.53 -16.73 2.21
CA ILE A 109 5.97 -16.68 2.44
C ILE A 109 6.20 -15.88 3.73
N TYR A 110 6.67 -16.55 4.76
CA TYR A 110 7.00 -15.95 6.05
C TYR A 110 8.48 -15.58 6.10
N TYR A 111 8.79 -14.36 6.52
CA TYR A 111 10.17 -13.91 6.73
C TYR A 111 10.52 -14.04 8.21
N GLU A 112 10.70 -15.28 8.67
CA GLU A 112 10.95 -15.58 10.09
C GLU A 112 12.18 -14.83 10.64
N GLY A 113 12.01 -14.19 11.80
CA GLY A 113 13.07 -13.44 12.46
C GLY A 113 13.38 -12.07 11.83
N LEU A 114 12.74 -11.69 10.72
CA LEU A 114 12.88 -10.36 10.15
C LEU A 114 12.18 -9.34 11.05
N HIS A 115 12.98 -8.50 11.68
CA HIS A 115 12.54 -7.41 12.54
C HIS A 115 13.48 -6.23 12.41
N ILE A 116 12.92 -5.02 12.39
CA ILE A 116 13.68 -3.79 12.43
C ILE A 116 12.99 -2.78 13.34
N GLU A 117 13.79 -1.96 13.99
CA GLU A 117 13.34 -0.73 14.63
C GLU A 117 13.95 0.45 13.88
N LEU A 118 13.14 1.46 13.61
CA LEU A 118 13.58 2.69 12.97
C LEU A 118 12.96 3.89 13.67
N ASN A 119 13.58 5.06 13.52
CA ASN A 119 13.03 6.28 14.08
C ASN A 119 11.69 6.62 13.42
N GLU A 120 10.73 7.13 14.19
CA GLU A 120 9.40 7.49 13.70
C GLU A 120 9.47 8.51 12.55
N ASN A 121 10.40 9.46 12.60
CA ASN A 121 10.55 10.43 11.51
C ASN A 121 11.09 9.78 10.23
N GLU A 122 11.93 8.75 10.34
CA GLU A 122 12.41 8.01 9.18
C GLU A 122 11.27 7.20 8.55
N TYR A 123 10.50 6.48 9.38
CA TYR A 123 9.32 5.76 8.94
C TYR A 123 8.34 6.67 8.21
N ARG A 124 8.01 7.80 8.84
CA ARG A 124 7.12 8.82 8.27
C ARG A 124 7.62 9.34 6.93
N LYS A 125 8.90 9.71 6.84
CA LYS A 125 9.49 10.22 5.59
C LYS A 125 9.37 9.21 4.45
N GLN A 126 9.62 7.93 4.72
CA GLN A 126 9.51 6.89 3.69
C GLN A 126 8.06 6.74 3.20
N ILE A 127 7.09 6.65 4.12
CA ILE A 127 5.67 6.51 3.76
C ILE A 127 5.14 7.74 3.03
N VAL A 128 5.42 8.95 3.54
CA VAL A 128 5.00 10.19 2.90
C VAL A 128 5.63 10.32 1.52
N SER A 129 6.91 9.98 1.36
CA SER A 129 7.58 9.99 0.06
C SER A 129 6.94 9.01 -0.92
N PHE A 130 6.61 7.80 -0.47
CA PHE A 130 5.92 6.80 -1.28
C PHE A 130 4.52 7.30 -1.71
N ALA A 131 3.75 7.85 -0.77
CA ALA A 131 2.42 8.38 -1.04
C ALA A 131 2.42 9.60 -1.97
N LEU A 132 3.41 10.49 -1.85
CA LEU A 132 3.57 11.60 -2.80
C LEU A 132 3.84 11.08 -4.21
N GLN A 133 4.77 10.13 -4.35
CA GLN A 133 5.09 9.52 -5.64
C GLN A 133 3.88 8.81 -6.26
N ALA A 134 3.14 8.02 -5.47
CA ALA A 134 1.94 7.32 -5.92
C ALA A 134 0.86 8.30 -6.43
N LYS A 135 0.70 9.46 -5.77
CA LYS A 135 -0.31 10.46 -6.15
C LYS A 135 0.02 11.19 -7.46
N GLU A 136 1.30 11.26 -7.86
CA GLU A 136 1.72 12.00 -9.06
C GLU A 136 1.06 11.52 -10.36
N LEU A 137 0.78 10.21 -10.48
CA LEU A 137 0.07 9.68 -11.64
C LEU A 137 -1.35 10.25 -11.74
N PHE A 138 -2.06 10.38 -10.61
CA PHE A 138 -3.41 10.93 -10.55
C PHE A 138 -3.44 12.44 -10.76
N ASN A 139 -2.45 13.17 -10.21
CA ASN A 139 -2.32 14.62 -10.41
C ASN A 139 -2.18 15.01 -11.89
N LYS A 140 -1.66 14.10 -12.72
CA LYS A 140 -1.46 14.28 -14.17
C LYS A 140 -2.55 13.64 -15.01
N SER A 141 -3.47 12.90 -14.38
CA SER A 141 -4.49 12.15 -15.07
C SER A 141 -5.68 13.02 -15.49
N SER A 142 -6.38 12.55 -16.51
CA SER A 142 -7.70 13.05 -16.86
C SER A 142 -8.70 12.76 -15.75
N GLU A 143 -9.80 13.52 -15.72
CA GLU A 143 -10.91 13.25 -14.80
C GLU A 143 -11.44 11.82 -15.01
N LYS A 144 -11.68 11.11 -13.89
CA LYS A 144 -12.18 9.73 -13.91
C LYS A 144 -13.65 9.67 -14.31
N ILE A 145 -13.98 8.74 -15.21
CA ILE A 145 -15.34 8.41 -15.60
C ILE A 145 -15.86 7.33 -14.64
N ILE A 146 -16.62 7.78 -13.64
CA ILE A 146 -17.16 6.89 -12.61
C ILE A 146 -18.63 6.59 -12.91
N SER A 147 -18.92 5.32 -13.16
CA SER A 147 -20.16 4.84 -13.77
C SER A 147 -21.38 4.92 -12.85
N ASN A 148 -21.17 4.79 -11.54
CA ASN A 148 -22.24 4.72 -10.55
C ASN A 148 -21.93 5.52 -9.27
N GLU A 149 -22.97 5.76 -8.48
CA GLU A 149 -22.89 6.60 -7.26
C GLU A 149 -22.06 5.93 -6.16
N PHE A 150 -22.10 4.59 -6.08
CA PHE A 150 -21.34 3.83 -5.09
C PHE A 150 -19.83 3.96 -5.33
N GLU A 151 -19.35 3.70 -6.54
CA GLU A 151 -17.95 3.91 -6.93
C GLU A 151 -17.52 5.36 -6.73
N ARG A 152 -18.43 6.31 -7.02
CA ARG A 152 -18.15 7.74 -6.85
C ARG A 152 -17.94 8.10 -5.39
N SER A 153 -18.76 7.57 -4.48
CA SER A 153 -18.57 7.73 -3.04
C SER A 153 -17.23 7.13 -2.62
N MET A 154 -16.96 5.86 -2.97
CA MET A 154 -15.70 5.20 -2.60
C MET A 154 -14.47 5.95 -3.09
N TYR A 155 -14.47 6.40 -4.35
CA TYR A 155 -13.37 7.17 -4.91
C TYR A 155 -13.18 8.50 -4.18
N THR A 156 -14.27 9.18 -3.85
CA THR A 156 -14.24 10.46 -3.14
C THR A 156 -13.75 10.28 -1.71
N ASP A 157 -14.26 9.28 -1.00
CA ASP A 157 -13.88 8.95 0.38
C ASP A 157 -12.40 8.54 0.45
N PHE A 158 -11.94 7.71 -0.49
CA PHE A 158 -10.54 7.34 -0.62
C PHE A 158 -9.64 8.57 -0.74
N TRP A 159 -9.90 9.46 -1.70
CA TRP A 159 -9.02 10.61 -1.92
C TRP A 159 -9.15 11.67 -0.83
N THR A 160 -10.32 11.79 -0.20
CA THR A 160 -10.50 12.64 0.97
C THR A 160 -9.63 12.17 2.13
N GLU A 161 -9.65 10.87 2.44
CA GLU A 161 -8.80 10.30 3.49
C GLU A 161 -7.31 10.39 3.13
N TYR A 162 -6.96 10.03 1.89
CA TYR A 162 -5.60 10.11 1.37
C TYR A 162 -5.02 11.51 1.55
N ASP A 163 -5.76 12.52 1.12
CA ASP A 163 -5.31 13.91 1.15
C ASP A 163 -5.26 14.46 2.56
N TYR A 164 -6.20 14.08 3.41
CA TYR A 164 -6.17 14.41 4.82
C TYR A 164 -4.91 13.87 5.50
N LEU A 165 -4.64 12.57 5.38
CA LEU A 165 -3.48 11.94 6.01
C LEU A 165 -2.19 12.49 5.42
N LEU A 166 -2.09 12.59 4.09
CA LEU A 166 -0.89 13.11 3.45
C LEU A 166 -0.58 14.55 3.88
N ASN A 167 -1.59 15.43 3.95
CA ASN A 167 -1.37 16.81 4.40
C ASN A 167 -1.06 16.92 5.90
N LYS A 168 -1.54 15.99 6.73
CA LYS A 168 -1.23 15.93 8.16
C LYS A 168 0.25 15.62 8.41
N TYR A 169 0.88 14.82 7.55
CA TYR A 169 2.24 14.29 7.77
C TYR A 169 3.32 14.84 6.84
N LYS A 170 2.96 15.66 5.85
CA LYS A 170 3.87 16.33 4.93
C LYS A 170 4.67 17.45 5.58
#